data_AF-X1H609-F1
#
_entry.id   AF-X1H609-F1
#
_cell.length_a   1.000
_cell.length_b   1.000
_cell.length_c   1.000
_cell.angle_alpha   90.00
_cell.angle_beta   90.00
_cell.angle_gamma   90.00
#
_symmetry.space_group_name_H-M   'P 1'
#
loop_
_entity.id
_entity.type
_entity.pdbx_description
1 polymer ?
#
loop_
_entity_poly.entity_id
_entity_poly.type
_entity_poly.pdbx_seq_one_letter_code
_entity_poly.pdbx_strand_id
1 'polypeptide(L)'
;LEFQAYDQKENKYISLTCHSTRETQERIIKTLKLDYQTFINSAFILQGRTNEFSKKTARERKEVLSEILGLSHYDELSNLAKTYLKEINNIIMTKDSRLEYIAQELAQIDFYKEKIKKLSENHSRISEKIKEKEWQVDKLKKGITSLQHKSEAVSESIRRIEQLGQEIARGGREIELKKGEIISCEEIISQKEAILTRFNDHQKFTAENSELTLKLQKLRKVEEEKILIERKIESERANLIIEARNKQDRYKDLQVKAGQKEKNKAELLELEEKI
;
A
#
# COMPACT_ATOMS: atom_id res chain seq x y z
N LEU A 1 10.40 106.84 9.43
CA LEU A 1 10.33 107.29 8.03
C LEU A 1 9.11 106.59 7.43
N GLU A 2 8.04 107.32 7.13
CA GLU A 2 6.85 106.71 6.51
C GLU A 2 6.90 106.99 5.00
N PHE A 3 6.85 105.93 4.21
CA PHE A 3 6.71 106.01 2.75
C PHE A 3 5.26 105.74 2.39
N GLN A 4 4.59 106.71 1.76
CA GLN A 4 3.17 106.63 1.42
C GLN A 4 2.97 107.03 -0.04
N ALA A 5 1.97 106.44 -0.70
CA ALA A 5 1.52 106.84 -2.04
C ALA A 5 0.06 107.30 -1.97
N TYR A 6 -0.27 108.37 -2.68
CA TYR A 6 -1.62 108.88 -2.74
C TYR A 6 -2.45 108.08 -3.76
N ASP A 7 -3.55 107.46 -3.30
CA ASP A 7 -4.52 106.84 -4.20
C ASP A 7 -5.64 107.84 -4.51
N GLN A 8 -5.71 108.25 -5.77
CA GLN A 8 -6.71 109.19 -6.27
C GLN A 8 -8.13 108.59 -6.28
N LYS A 9 -8.29 107.27 -6.30
CA LYS A 9 -9.62 106.63 -6.33
C LYS A 9 -10.28 106.58 -4.97
N GLU A 10 -9.51 106.24 -3.94
CA GLU A 10 -9.98 106.14 -2.55
C GLU A 10 -9.76 107.45 -1.77
N ASN A 11 -9.17 108.46 -2.41
CA ASN A 11 -8.84 109.78 -1.84
C ASN A 11 -8.08 109.68 -0.50
N LYS A 12 -7.17 108.72 -0.40
CA LYS A 12 -6.42 108.37 0.82
C LYS A 12 -4.95 108.06 0.51
N TYR A 13 -4.09 108.30 1.49
CA TYR A 13 -2.69 107.86 1.44
C TYR A 13 -2.58 106.40 1.86
N ILE A 14 -2.00 105.57 1.00
CA ILE A 14 -1.70 104.17 1.26
C ILE A 14 -0.25 104.07 1.72
N SER A 15 -0.02 103.46 2.88
CA SER A 15 1.35 103.22 3.36
C SER A 15 2.04 102.14 2.53
N LEU A 16 3.21 102.48 2.00
CA LEU A 16 4.16 101.59 1.34
C LEU A 16 5.38 101.30 2.24
N THR A 17 5.30 101.66 3.52
CA THR A 17 6.36 101.44 4.51
C THR A 17 6.46 99.95 4.84
N CYS A 18 7.68 99.41 4.84
CA CYS A 18 7.94 98.00 5.17
C CYS A 18 8.31 97.84 6.66
N HIS A 19 8.46 96.59 7.11
CA HIS A 19 8.75 96.26 8.50
C HIS A 19 10.11 96.79 8.98
N SER A 20 11.09 96.90 8.09
CA SER A 20 12.40 97.49 8.39
C SER A 20 12.70 98.74 7.55
N THR A 21 13.60 99.57 8.05
CA THR A 21 14.11 100.75 7.33
C THR A 21 14.84 100.35 6.04
N ARG A 22 15.55 99.22 6.05
CA ARG A 22 16.23 98.68 4.86
C ARG A 22 15.23 98.24 3.80
N GLU A 23 14.23 97.45 4.17
CA GLU A 23 13.19 97.02 3.21
C GLU A 23 12.39 98.23 2.69
N THR A 24 12.13 99.21 3.55
CA THR A 24 11.47 100.46 3.14
C THR A 24 12.33 101.22 2.13
N GLN A 25 13.65 101.31 2.36
CA GLN A 25 14.60 101.91 1.42
C GLN A 25 14.64 101.15 0.10
N GLU A 26 14.69 99.82 0.13
CA GLU A 26 14.65 98.99 -1.09
C GLU A 26 13.31 99.16 -1.83
N ARG A 27 12.20 99.33 -1.12
CA ARG A 27 10.88 99.62 -1.70
C ARG A 27 10.84 101.00 -2.35
N ILE A 28 11.42 102.02 -1.72
CA ILE A 28 11.57 103.36 -2.30
C ILE A 28 12.40 103.28 -3.58
N ILE A 29 13.56 102.63 -3.55
CA ILE A 29 14.44 102.47 -4.72
C ILE A 29 13.72 101.72 -5.84
N LYS A 30 13.00 100.64 -5.53
CA LYS A 30 12.24 99.88 -6.55
C LYS A 30 11.10 100.70 -7.17
N THR A 31 10.44 101.55 -6.38
CA THR A 31 9.27 102.34 -6.81
C THR A 31 9.67 103.57 -7.59
N LEU A 32 10.66 104.33 -7.09
CA LEU A 32 11.14 105.57 -7.70
C LEU A 32 12.27 105.34 -8.71
N LYS A 33 12.86 104.14 -8.74
CA LYS A 33 14.03 103.77 -9.57
C LYS A 33 15.22 104.71 -9.38
N LEU A 34 15.33 105.31 -8.19
CA LEU A 34 16.35 106.29 -7.84
C LEU A 34 16.89 105.93 -6.45
N ASP A 35 18.21 105.72 -6.37
CA ASP A 35 18.90 105.58 -5.10
C ASP A 35 19.31 106.95 -4.55
N TYR A 36 19.79 106.98 -3.30
CA TYR A 36 20.12 108.25 -2.64
C TYR A 36 21.23 109.01 -3.37
N GLN A 37 22.28 108.31 -3.83
CA GLN A 37 23.37 108.95 -4.55
C GLN A 37 22.90 109.49 -5.88
N THR A 38 22.12 108.74 -6.63
CA THR A 38 21.54 109.19 -7.89
C THR A 38 20.62 110.39 -7.67
N PHE A 39 19.76 110.38 -6.66
CA PHE A 39 18.84 111.47 -6.35
C PHE A 39 19.58 112.79 -6.06
N ILE A 40 20.62 112.76 -5.22
CA ILE A 40 21.45 113.95 -4.91
C ILE A 40 22.23 114.45 -6.14
N ASN A 41 22.65 113.55 -7.03
CA ASN A 41 23.45 113.92 -8.20
C ASN A 41 22.61 114.34 -9.43
N SER A 42 21.31 114.03 -9.46
CA SER A 42 20.47 114.22 -10.66
C SER A 42 19.22 115.08 -10.48
N ALA A 43 18.52 114.96 -9.34
CA ALA A 43 17.18 115.53 -9.17
C ALA A 43 17.10 116.57 -8.03
N PHE A 44 18.06 116.58 -7.11
CA PHE A 44 18.03 117.45 -5.93
C PHE A 44 19.31 118.29 -5.78
N ILE A 45 19.16 119.60 -5.92
CA ILE A 45 20.27 120.55 -5.81
C ILE A 45 20.35 121.07 -4.36
N LEU A 46 21.26 120.53 -3.55
CA LEU A 46 21.55 121.09 -2.22
C LEU A 46 22.35 122.39 -2.35
N GLN A 47 21.97 123.40 -1.56
CA GLN A 47 22.71 124.66 -1.44
C GLN A 47 24.14 124.37 -0.91
N GLY A 48 25.16 124.73 -1.70
CA GLY A 48 26.58 124.44 -1.42
C GLY A 48 27.11 123.08 -1.94
N ARG A 49 26.24 122.24 -2.53
CA ARG A 49 26.58 120.93 -3.12
C ARG A 49 26.15 120.82 -4.60
N THR A 50 26.04 121.95 -5.29
CA THR A 50 25.71 122.04 -6.73
C THR A 50 26.70 121.33 -7.66
N ASN A 51 27.90 121.01 -7.17
CA ASN A 51 29.00 120.43 -7.97
C ASN A 51 29.30 118.95 -7.62
N GLU A 52 28.43 118.24 -6.90
CA GLU A 52 28.71 116.84 -6.49
C GLU A 52 28.95 115.92 -7.70
N PHE A 53 28.17 116.06 -8.77
CA PHE A 53 28.42 115.34 -10.01
C PHE A 53 29.75 115.74 -10.67
N SER A 54 30.10 117.03 -10.68
CA SER A 54 31.32 117.56 -11.31
C SER A 54 32.61 117.24 -10.55
N LYS A 55 32.52 116.99 -9.24
CA LYS A 55 33.66 116.59 -8.39
C LYS A 55 34.00 115.10 -8.49
N LYS A 56 33.06 114.28 -8.97
CA LYS A 56 33.25 112.83 -9.15
C LYS A 56 34.21 112.54 -10.30
N THR A 57 34.99 111.47 -10.14
CA THR A 57 35.89 110.98 -11.19
C THR A 57 35.10 110.55 -12.44
N ALA A 58 35.76 110.45 -13.59
CA ALA A 58 35.10 110.04 -14.84
C ALA A 58 34.42 108.67 -14.72
N ARG A 59 34.99 107.76 -13.92
CA ARG A 59 34.42 106.43 -13.63
C ARG A 59 33.12 106.53 -12.82
N GLU A 60 33.15 107.27 -11.71
CA GLU A 60 31.98 107.45 -10.85
C GLU A 60 30.85 108.19 -11.57
N ARG A 61 31.17 109.16 -12.43
CA ARG A 61 30.16 109.83 -13.27
C ARG A 61 29.50 108.86 -14.25
N LYS A 62 30.27 107.94 -14.83
CA LYS A 62 29.74 106.89 -15.72
C LYS A 62 28.84 105.91 -14.95
N GLU A 63 29.23 105.52 -13.73
CA GLU A 63 28.43 104.65 -12.88
C GLU A 63 27.09 105.31 -12.50
N VAL A 64 27.10 106.56 -12.03
CA VAL A 64 25.88 107.32 -11.72
C VAL A 64 24.97 107.50 -12.95
N LEU A 65 25.54 107.81 -14.14
CA LEU A 65 24.76 107.90 -15.38
C LEU A 65 24.18 106.55 -15.80
N SER A 66 24.92 105.46 -15.60
CA SER A 66 24.47 104.09 -15.89
C SER A 66 23.30 103.69 -14.98
N GLU A 67 23.31 104.12 -13.72
CA GLU A 67 22.23 103.92 -12.75
C GLU A 67 20.99 104.77 -13.09
N ILE A 68 21.17 106.06 -13.42
CA ILE A 68 20.07 106.96 -13.86
C ILE A 68 19.37 106.41 -15.10
N LEU A 69 20.15 105.93 -16.07
CA LEU A 69 19.63 105.38 -17.32
C LEU A 69 19.11 103.93 -17.16
N GLY A 70 19.22 103.35 -15.96
CA GLY A 70 18.72 102.01 -15.65
C GLY A 70 19.41 100.90 -16.46
N LEU A 71 20.67 101.09 -16.86
CA LEU A 71 21.35 100.17 -17.78
C LEU A 71 21.62 98.79 -17.15
N SER A 72 21.65 98.70 -15.81
CA SER A 72 21.75 97.44 -15.06
C SER A 72 20.59 96.48 -15.35
N HIS A 73 19.42 96.99 -15.75
CA HIS A 73 18.29 96.16 -16.14
C HIS A 73 18.59 95.30 -17.39
N TYR A 74 19.39 95.81 -18.32
CA TYR A 74 19.78 95.04 -19.51
C TYR A 74 20.73 93.90 -19.16
N ASP A 75 21.60 94.07 -18.17
CA ASP A 75 22.46 93.01 -17.67
C ASP A 75 21.65 91.90 -16.97
N GLU A 76 20.63 92.28 -16.19
CA GLU A 76 19.68 91.32 -15.60
C GLU A 76 18.94 90.52 -16.67
N LEU A 77 18.40 91.20 -17.68
CA LEU A 77 17.71 90.55 -18.80
C LEU A 77 18.64 89.64 -19.60
N SER A 78 19.90 90.04 -19.81
CA SER A 78 20.91 89.21 -20.49
C SER A 78 21.23 87.94 -19.68
N ASN A 79 21.38 88.05 -18.37
CA ASN A 79 21.62 86.91 -17.50
C ASN A 79 20.42 85.96 -17.45
N LEU A 80 19.20 86.51 -17.42
CA LEU A 80 17.97 85.72 -17.50
C LEU A 80 17.88 84.95 -18.83
N ALA A 81 18.16 85.62 -19.95
CA ALA A 81 18.17 84.99 -21.28
C ALA A 81 19.22 83.88 -21.39
N LYS A 82 20.42 84.07 -20.85
CA LYS A 82 21.47 83.03 -20.78
C LYS A 82 21.04 81.83 -19.95
N THR A 83 20.31 82.07 -18.86
CA THR A 83 19.79 81.01 -17.97
C THR A 83 18.75 80.19 -18.72
N TYR A 84 17.78 80.82 -19.36
CA TYR A 84 16.78 80.13 -20.19
C TYR A 84 17.42 79.36 -21.35
N LEU A 85 18.41 79.95 -22.03
CA LEU A 85 19.13 79.27 -23.11
C LEU A 85 19.83 77.99 -22.60
N LYS A 86 20.44 78.06 -21.41
CA LYS A 86 21.07 76.88 -20.79
C LYS A 86 20.04 75.81 -20.44
N GLU A 87 18.90 76.19 -19.88
CA GLU A 87 17.81 75.26 -19.56
C GLU A 87 17.27 74.57 -20.82
N ILE A 88 17.00 75.34 -21.88
CA ILE A 88 16.52 74.82 -23.16
C ILE A 88 17.55 73.86 -23.77
N ASN A 89 18.83 74.22 -23.77
CA ASN A 89 19.88 73.34 -24.29
C ASN A 89 19.97 72.02 -23.51
N ASN A 90 19.85 72.05 -22.19
CA ASN A 90 19.80 70.82 -21.39
C ASN A 90 18.59 69.95 -21.74
N ILE A 91 17.43 70.56 -21.98
CA ILE A 91 16.23 69.85 -22.42
C ILE A 91 16.47 69.21 -23.79
N ILE A 92 17.01 69.96 -24.76
CA ILE A 92 17.32 69.45 -26.11
C ILE A 92 18.27 68.26 -26.02
N MET A 93 19.39 68.39 -25.30
CA MET A 93 20.35 67.29 -25.13
C MET A 93 19.71 66.04 -24.52
N THR A 94 18.82 66.21 -23.54
CA THR A 94 18.11 65.08 -22.92
C THR A 94 17.13 64.43 -23.90
N LYS A 95 16.43 65.22 -24.71
CA LYS A 95 15.49 64.72 -25.72
C LYS A 95 16.22 64.02 -26.87
N ASP A 96 17.33 64.57 -27.35
CA ASP A 96 18.15 63.97 -28.39
C ASP A 96 18.72 62.63 -27.93
N SER A 97 19.27 62.56 -26.70
CA SER A 97 19.74 61.31 -26.12
C SER A 97 18.62 60.26 -26.02
N ARG A 98 17.40 60.69 -25.68
CA ARG A 98 16.23 59.80 -25.64
C ARG A 98 15.79 59.34 -27.03
N LEU A 99 15.85 60.21 -28.03
CA LEU A 99 15.52 59.87 -29.42
C LEU A 99 16.55 58.90 -29.99
N GLU A 100 17.83 59.09 -29.71
CA GLU A 100 18.88 58.18 -30.14
C GLU A 100 18.69 56.78 -29.52
N TYR A 101 18.39 56.71 -28.23
CA TYR A 101 18.05 55.46 -27.56
C TYR A 101 16.85 54.75 -28.22
N ILE A 102 15.76 55.49 -28.48
CA ILE A 102 14.58 54.93 -29.15
C ILE A 102 14.92 54.47 -30.57
N ALA A 103 15.74 55.22 -31.31
CA ALA A 103 16.15 54.84 -32.66
C ALA A 103 16.96 53.53 -32.65
N GLN A 104 17.85 53.34 -31.67
CA GLN A 104 18.58 52.09 -31.48
C GLN A 104 17.66 50.91 -31.16
N GLU A 105 16.64 51.10 -30.33
CA GLU A 105 15.63 50.06 -30.05
C GLU A 105 14.80 49.72 -31.30
N LEU A 106 14.35 50.74 -32.04
CA LEU A 106 13.59 50.56 -33.27
C LEU A 106 14.39 49.78 -34.33
N ALA A 107 15.69 50.03 -34.45
CA ALA A 107 16.56 49.31 -35.37
C ALA A 107 16.65 47.80 -35.07
N GLN A 108 16.42 47.38 -33.83
CA GLN A 108 16.44 45.97 -33.44
C GLN A 108 15.09 45.26 -33.59
N ILE A 109 13.98 46.00 -33.82
CA ILE A 109 12.64 45.40 -33.88
C ILE A 109 12.55 44.34 -34.97
N ASP A 110 13.07 44.60 -36.16
CA ASP A 110 12.97 43.64 -37.27
C ASP A 110 13.81 42.39 -37.02
N PHE A 111 14.97 42.53 -36.36
CA PHE A 111 15.77 41.40 -35.89
C PHE A 111 14.99 40.53 -34.89
N TYR A 112 14.32 41.15 -33.89
CA TYR A 112 13.51 40.41 -32.93
C TYR A 112 12.29 39.77 -33.57
N LYS A 113 11.62 40.46 -34.51
CA LYS A 113 10.50 39.88 -35.28
C LYS A 113 10.92 38.66 -36.07
N GLU A 114 12.05 38.71 -36.77
CA GLU A 114 12.56 37.57 -37.53
C GLU A 114 12.95 36.42 -36.59
N LYS A 115 13.58 36.72 -35.45
CA LYS A 115 13.93 35.72 -34.43
C LYS A 115 12.69 35.05 -33.84
N ILE A 116 11.65 35.82 -33.51
CA ILE A 116 10.36 35.31 -33.01
C ILE A 116 9.71 34.42 -34.08
N LYS A 117 9.70 34.85 -35.34
CA LYS A 117 9.15 34.06 -36.45
C LYS A 117 9.86 32.71 -36.57
N LYS A 118 11.20 32.71 -36.62
CA LYS A 118 12.01 31.48 -36.69
C LYS A 118 11.76 30.56 -35.48
N LEU A 119 11.68 31.13 -34.27
CA LEU A 119 11.39 30.36 -33.07
C LEU A 119 9.98 29.76 -33.08
N SER A 120 8.98 30.51 -33.56
CA SER A 120 7.60 30.06 -33.71
C SER A 120 7.48 28.93 -34.72
N GLU A 121 8.12 29.05 -35.89
CA GLU A 121 8.16 27.99 -36.91
C GLU A 121 8.83 26.72 -36.38
N ASN A 122 9.96 26.87 -35.69
CA ASN A 122 10.64 25.74 -35.04
C ASN A 122 9.77 25.09 -33.96
N HIS A 123 9.09 25.88 -33.14
CA HIS A 123 8.18 25.38 -32.12
C HIS A 123 7.02 24.60 -32.73
N SER A 124 6.38 25.12 -33.79
CA SER A 124 5.32 24.43 -34.52
C SER A 124 5.80 23.08 -35.07
N ARG A 125 6.97 23.07 -35.72
CA ARG A 125 7.56 21.84 -36.27
C ARG A 125 7.87 20.80 -35.19
N ILE A 126 8.38 21.24 -34.04
CA ILE A 126 8.67 20.33 -32.92
C ILE A 126 7.36 19.82 -32.31
N SER A 127 6.35 20.67 -32.15
CA SER A 127 5.03 20.29 -31.63
C SER A 127 4.36 19.23 -32.51
N GLU A 128 4.42 19.36 -33.83
CA GLU A 128 3.92 18.34 -34.76
C GLU A 128 4.65 17.00 -34.62
N LYS A 129 5.99 17.03 -34.52
CA LYS A 129 6.79 15.81 -34.30
C LYS A 129 6.46 15.15 -32.96
N ILE A 130 6.20 15.93 -31.92
CA ILE A 130 5.78 15.40 -30.60
C ILE A 130 4.44 14.69 -30.76
N LYS A 131 3.44 15.32 -31.38
CA LYS A 131 2.12 14.71 -31.61
C LYS A 131 2.21 13.41 -32.41
N GLU A 132 3.04 13.39 -33.45
CA GLU A 132 3.27 12.18 -34.24
C GLU A 132 3.89 11.05 -33.40
N LYS A 133 4.89 11.38 -32.56
CA LYS A 133 5.54 10.40 -31.68
C LYS A 133 4.61 9.93 -30.56
N GLU A 134 3.81 10.81 -29.97
CA GLU A 134 2.78 10.45 -29.00
C GLU A 134 1.76 9.48 -29.59
N TRP A 135 1.31 9.73 -30.82
CA TRP A 135 0.42 8.82 -31.53
C TRP A 135 1.07 7.44 -31.79
N GLN A 136 2.34 7.42 -32.20
CA GLN A 136 3.10 6.17 -32.37
C GLN A 136 3.20 5.39 -31.03
N VAL A 137 3.46 6.08 -29.93
CA VAL A 137 3.53 5.48 -28.59
C VAL A 137 2.18 4.92 -28.16
N ASP A 138 1.07 5.63 -28.37
CA ASP A 138 -0.27 5.14 -28.05
C ASP A 138 -0.63 3.89 -28.85
N LYS A 139 -0.31 3.87 -30.15
CA LYS A 139 -0.48 2.70 -31.00
C LYS A 139 0.32 1.50 -30.50
N LEU A 140 1.58 1.71 -30.12
CA LEU A 140 2.43 0.65 -29.57
C LEU A 140 1.92 0.14 -28.22
N LYS A 141 1.46 1.02 -27.33
CA LYS A 141 0.86 0.65 -26.04
C LYS A 141 -0.37 -0.24 -26.24
N LYS A 142 -1.28 0.12 -27.15
CA LYS A 142 -2.43 -0.71 -27.52
C LYS A 142 -2.02 -2.07 -28.10
N GLY A 143 -0.93 -2.11 -28.85
CA GLY A 143 -0.34 -3.36 -29.34
C GLY A 143 0.17 -4.25 -28.21
N ILE A 144 0.89 -3.66 -27.25
CA ILE A 144 1.41 -4.37 -26.07
C ILE A 144 0.28 -4.95 -25.23
N THR A 145 -0.78 -4.18 -24.94
CA THR A 145 -1.92 -4.69 -24.16
C THR A 145 -2.64 -5.83 -24.87
N SER A 146 -2.81 -5.73 -26.19
CA SER A 146 -3.38 -6.85 -26.98
C SER A 146 -2.50 -8.11 -26.92
N LEU A 147 -1.17 -7.96 -26.99
CA LEU A 147 -0.24 -9.08 -26.86
C LEU A 147 -0.24 -9.68 -25.45
N GLN A 148 -0.36 -8.86 -24.41
CA GLN A 148 -0.48 -9.31 -23.02
C GLN A 148 -1.74 -10.16 -22.83
N HIS A 149 -2.91 -9.69 -23.29
CA HIS A 149 -4.14 -10.48 -23.22
C HIS A 149 -4.06 -11.79 -24.00
N LYS A 150 -3.40 -11.80 -25.17
CA LYS A 150 -3.16 -13.04 -25.92
C LYS A 150 -2.24 -13.99 -25.15
N SER A 151 -1.17 -13.47 -24.53
CA SER A 151 -0.26 -14.27 -23.70
C SER A 151 -0.97 -14.87 -22.49
N GLU A 152 -1.83 -14.10 -21.82
CA GLU A 152 -2.65 -14.56 -20.70
C GLU A 152 -3.60 -15.68 -21.16
N ALA A 153 -4.31 -15.48 -22.28
CA ALA A 153 -5.20 -16.49 -22.86
C ALA A 153 -4.48 -17.81 -23.22
N VAL A 154 -3.25 -17.71 -23.76
CA VAL A 154 -2.41 -18.88 -24.03
C VAL A 154 -2.00 -19.58 -22.72
N SER A 155 -1.59 -18.82 -21.70
CA SER A 155 -1.20 -19.40 -20.41
C SER A 155 -2.35 -20.12 -19.72
N GLU A 156 -3.57 -19.59 -19.82
CA GLU A 156 -4.77 -20.22 -19.28
C GLU A 156 -5.14 -21.48 -20.07
N SER A 157 -4.99 -21.44 -21.40
CA SER A 157 -5.21 -22.61 -22.24
C SER A 157 -4.22 -23.74 -21.92
N ILE A 158 -2.96 -23.41 -21.66
CA ILE A 158 -1.93 -24.38 -21.23
C ILE A 158 -2.33 -25.03 -19.89
N ARG A 159 -2.72 -24.22 -18.89
CA ARG A 159 -3.19 -24.73 -17.59
C ARG A 159 -4.38 -25.66 -17.74
N ARG A 160 -5.33 -25.31 -18.61
CA ARG A 160 -6.50 -26.14 -18.88
C ARG A 160 -6.13 -27.46 -19.54
N ILE A 161 -5.18 -27.45 -20.47
CA ILE A 161 -4.66 -28.68 -21.10
C ILE A 161 -3.98 -29.57 -20.05
N GLU A 162 -3.18 -29.00 -19.15
CA GLU A 162 -2.54 -29.75 -18.06
C GLU A 162 -3.56 -30.38 -17.12
N GLN A 163 -4.60 -29.64 -16.72
CA GLN A 163 -5.69 -30.15 -15.89
C GLN A 163 -6.43 -31.31 -16.57
N LEU A 164 -6.83 -31.14 -17.84
CA LEU A 164 -7.48 -32.20 -18.61
C LEU A 164 -6.57 -33.43 -18.77
N GLY A 165 -5.26 -33.22 -18.96
CA GLY A 165 -4.28 -34.31 -19.00
C GLY A 165 -4.21 -35.10 -17.69
N GLN A 166 -4.27 -34.41 -16.55
CA GLN A 166 -4.33 -35.06 -15.24
C GLN A 166 -5.65 -35.82 -15.01
N GLU A 167 -6.78 -35.27 -15.47
CA GLU A 167 -8.08 -35.94 -15.41
C GLU A 167 -8.09 -37.20 -16.26
N ILE A 168 -7.58 -37.15 -17.49
CA ILE A 168 -7.42 -38.31 -18.36
C ILE A 168 -6.54 -39.37 -17.69
N ALA A 169 -5.42 -38.98 -17.08
CA ALA A 169 -4.53 -39.90 -16.38
C ALA A 169 -5.17 -40.51 -15.11
N ARG A 170 -6.08 -39.80 -14.43
CA ARG A 170 -6.88 -40.34 -13.33
C ARG A 170 -7.92 -41.34 -13.84
N GLY A 171 -8.69 -40.96 -14.85
CA GLY A 171 -9.68 -41.84 -15.48
C GLY A 171 -9.05 -43.12 -16.04
N GLY A 172 -7.88 -43.03 -16.66
CA GLY A 172 -7.13 -44.20 -17.13
C GLY A 172 -6.75 -45.17 -16.00
N ARG A 173 -6.34 -44.66 -14.83
CA ARG A 173 -6.05 -45.48 -13.65
C ARG A 173 -7.31 -46.13 -13.07
N GLU A 174 -8.42 -45.41 -13.02
CA GLU A 174 -9.71 -45.96 -12.57
C GLU A 174 -10.19 -47.08 -13.49
N ILE A 175 -10.07 -46.89 -14.81
CA ILE A 175 -10.39 -47.93 -15.79
C ILE A 175 -9.53 -49.17 -15.56
N GLU A 176 -8.23 -49.02 -15.33
CA GLU A 176 -7.33 -50.15 -15.11
C GLU A 176 -7.66 -50.90 -13.82
N LEU A 177 -7.97 -50.19 -12.73
CA LEU A 177 -8.45 -50.78 -11.48
C LEU A 177 -9.75 -51.56 -11.70
N LYS A 178 -10.72 -50.97 -12.41
CA LYS A 178 -12.00 -51.64 -12.70
C LYS A 178 -11.85 -52.84 -13.61
N LYS A 179 -10.93 -52.82 -14.58
CA LYS A 179 -10.58 -54.01 -15.37
C LYS A 179 -10.01 -55.11 -14.48
N GLY A 180 -9.12 -54.79 -13.54
CA GLY A 180 -8.58 -55.76 -12.59
C GLY A 180 -9.66 -56.37 -11.67
N GLU A 181 -10.59 -55.54 -11.18
CA GLU A 181 -11.76 -56.00 -10.43
C GLU A 181 -12.64 -56.94 -11.27
N ILE A 182 -12.92 -56.59 -12.52
CA ILE A 182 -13.70 -57.43 -13.44
C ILE A 182 -13.03 -58.79 -13.63
N ILE A 183 -11.72 -58.83 -13.90
CA ILE A 183 -10.96 -60.08 -14.06
C ILE A 183 -11.07 -60.93 -12.79
N SER A 184 -10.91 -60.33 -11.60
CA SER A 184 -11.03 -61.06 -10.33
C SER A 184 -12.44 -61.62 -10.13
N CYS A 185 -13.48 -60.85 -10.49
CA CYS A 185 -14.86 -61.33 -10.45
C CYS A 185 -15.12 -62.45 -11.46
N GLU A 186 -14.58 -62.34 -12.68
CA GLU A 186 -14.68 -63.38 -13.71
C GLU A 186 -13.98 -64.68 -13.27
N GLU A 187 -12.83 -64.59 -12.60
CA GLU A 187 -12.16 -65.75 -12.00
C GLU A 187 -13.03 -66.42 -10.93
N ILE A 188 -13.64 -65.64 -10.03
CA ILE A 188 -14.56 -66.18 -9.01
C ILE A 188 -15.79 -66.83 -9.68
N ILE A 189 -16.35 -66.19 -10.71
CA ILE A 189 -17.50 -66.74 -11.46
C ILE A 189 -17.11 -68.03 -12.16
N SER A 190 -15.90 -68.13 -12.74
CA SER A 190 -15.41 -69.37 -13.37
C SER A 190 -15.31 -70.54 -12.38
N GLN A 191 -15.04 -70.23 -11.10
CA GLN A 191 -14.96 -71.22 -10.03
C GLN A 191 -16.31 -71.53 -9.38
N LYS A 192 -17.40 -70.89 -9.82
CA LYS A 192 -18.75 -71.01 -9.22
C LYS A 192 -19.17 -72.48 -9.04
N GLU A 193 -19.03 -73.30 -10.07
CA GLU A 193 -19.46 -74.71 -10.01
C GLU A 193 -18.63 -75.51 -9.00
N ALA A 194 -17.30 -75.29 -8.97
CA ALA A 194 -16.41 -75.92 -8.01
C ALA A 194 -16.71 -75.47 -6.56
N ILE A 195 -17.02 -74.19 -6.35
CA ILE A 195 -17.43 -73.65 -5.05
C ILE A 195 -18.75 -74.28 -4.60
N LEU A 196 -19.75 -74.37 -5.49
CA LEU A 196 -21.05 -74.99 -5.18
C LEU A 196 -20.91 -76.47 -4.83
N THR A 197 -20.11 -77.23 -5.57
CA THR A 197 -19.85 -78.65 -5.26
C THR A 197 -19.14 -78.78 -3.91
N ARG A 198 -18.06 -78.03 -3.68
CA ARG A 198 -17.34 -78.04 -2.40
C ARG A 198 -18.22 -77.62 -1.22
N PHE A 199 -19.12 -76.66 -1.42
CA PHE A 199 -20.07 -76.24 -0.39
C PHE A 199 -21.10 -77.32 -0.06
N ASN A 200 -21.64 -78.00 -1.08
CA ASN A 200 -22.54 -79.14 -0.88
C ASN A 200 -21.83 -80.29 -0.17
N ASP A 201 -20.58 -80.59 -0.54
CA ASP A 201 -19.79 -81.61 0.14
C ASP A 201 -19.49 -81.23 1.59
N HIS A 202 -19.19 -79.96 1.85
CA HIS A 202 -19.02 -79.45 3.21
C HIS A 202 -20.30 -79.60 4.04
N GLN A 203 -21.48 -79.29 3.48
CA GLN A 203 -22.76 -79.53 4.16
C GLN A 203 -22.99 -81.01 4.47
N LYS A 204 -22.70 -81.91 3.51
CA LYS A 204 -22.78 -83.36 3.73
C LYS A 204 -21.85 -83.81 4.84
N PHE A 205 -20.58 -83.45 4.78
CA PHE A 205 -19.61 -83.82 5.82
C PHE A 205 -19.97 -83.23 7.19
N THR A 206 -20.56 -82.04 7.25
CA THR A 206 -21.02 -81.45 8.50
C THR A 206 -22.21 -82.23 9.07
N ALA A 207 -23.17 -82.62 8.22
CA ALA A 207 -24.29 -83.46 8.62
C ALA A 207 -23.82 -84.84 9.12
N GLU A 208 -22.93 -85.50 8.38
CA GLU A 208 -22.33 -86.78 8.77
C GLU A 208 -21.55 -86.67 10.08
N ASN A 209 -20.75 -85.61 10.25
CA ASN A 209 -20.01 -85.38 11.49
C ASN A 209 -20.95 -85.14 12.68
N SER A 210 -22.06 -84.43 12.46
CA SER A 210 -23.10 -84.25 13.49
C SER A 210 -23.76 -85.58 13.88
N GLU A 211 -24.01 -86.46 12.90
CA GLU A 211 -24.58 -87.79 13.13
C GLU A 211 -23.59 -88.71 13.85
N LEU A 212 -22.31 -88.68 13.46
CA LEU A 212 -21.24 -89.41 14.14
C LEU A 212 -21.06 -88.92 15.57
N THR A 213 -21.17 -87.62 15.81
CA THR A 213 -21.14 -87.03 17.15
C THR A 213 -22.30 -87.55 18.01
N LEU A 214 -23.51 -87.63 17.45
CA LEU A 214 -24.67 -88.21 18.13
C LEU A 214 -24.49 -89.71 18.41
N LYS A 215 -23.93 -90.48 17.47
CA LYS A 215 -23.61 -91.90 17.67
C LYS A 215 -22.55 -92.09 18.76
N LEU A 216 -21.52 -91.24 18.79
CA LEU A 216 -20.50 -91.21 19.85
C LEU A 216 -21.11 -90.93 21.23
N GLN A 217 -22.05 -89.98 21.32
CA GLN A 217 -22.77 -89.71 22.57
C GLN A 217 -23.60 -90.93 23.04
N LYS A 218 -24.26 -91.63 22.11
CA LYS A 218 -25.00 -92.87 22.43
C LYS A 218 -24.07 -93.99 22.90
N LEU A 219 -22.93 -94.17 22.23
CA LEU A 219 -21.93 -95.17 22.60
C LEU A 219 -21.37 -94.92 24.00
N ARG A 220 -21.05 -93.67 24.34
CA ARG A 220 -20.61 -93.29 25.70
C ARG A 220 -21.67 -93.60 26.77
N LYS A 221 -22.96 -93.34 26.49
CA LYS A 221 -24.05 -93.71 27.42
C LYS A 221 -24.13 -95.22 27.65
N VAL A 222 -23.99 -96.01 26.58
CA VAL A 222 -24.01 -97.47 26.69
C VAL A 222 -22.77 -98.00 27.41
N GLU A 223 -21.59 -97.39 27.21
CA GLU A 223 -20.39 -97.71 27.99
C GLU A 223 -20.56 -97.37 29.48
N GLU A 224 -21.14 -96.22 29.81
CA GLU A 224 -21.48 -95.85 31.20
C GLU A 224 -22.45 -96.85 31.83
N GLU A 225 -23.50 -97.24 31.10
CA GLU A 225 -24.46 -98.26 31.54
C GLU A 225 -23.79 -99.62 31.73
N LYS A 226 -22.90 -100.02 30.81
CA LYS A 226 -22.12 -101.26 30.91
C LYS A 226 -21.23 -101.25 32.14
N ILE A 227 -20.49 -100.18 32.40
CA ILE A 227 -19.64 -100.04 33.60
C ILE A 227 -20.49 -100.12 34.88
N LEU A 228 -21.69 -99.53 34.88
CA LEU A 228 -22.63 -99.61 35.99
C LEU A 228 -23.13 -101.03 36.24
N ILE A 229 -23.44 -101.77 35.18
CA ILE A 229 -23.87 -103.17 35.25
C ILE A 229 -22.71 -104.08 35.67
N GLU A 230 -21.51 -103.88 35.14
CA GLU A 230 -20.31 -104.61 35.55
C GLU A 230 -20.02 -104.39 37.04
N ARG A 231 -20.10 -103.14 37.54
CA ARG A 231 -20.00 -102.85 38.98
C ARG A 231 -21.07 -103.57 39.81
N LYS A 232 -22.32 -103.65 39.32
CA LYS A 232 -23.39 -104.40 39.99
C LYS A 232 -23.11 -105.91 40.02
N ILE A 233 -22.62 -106.47 38.91
CA ILE A 233 -22.24 -107.88 38.83
C ILE A 233 -21.07 -108.19 39.77
N GLU A 234 -20.07 -107.31 39.86
CA GLU A 234 -18.94 -107.44 40.78
C GLU A 234 -19.42 -107.43 42.25
N SER A 235 -20.34 -106.52 42.60
CA SER A 235 -20.91 -106.46 43.95
C SER A 235 -21.78 -107.68 44.30
N GLU A 236 -22.58 -108.18 43.35
CA GLU A 236 -23.39 -109.39 43.55
C GLU A 236 -22.51 -110.65 43.62
N ARG A 237 -21.43 -110.73 42.84
CA ARG A 237 -20.42 -111.78 42.97
C ARG A 237 -19.75 -111.76 44.33
N ALA A 238 -19.37 -110.57 44.83
CA ALA A 238 -18.81 -110.43 46.16
C ALA A 238 -19.79 -110.90 47.25
N ASN A 239 -21.08 -110.55 47.13
CA ASN A 239 -22.13 -111.02 48.04
C ASN A 239 -22.29 -112.55 48.01
N LEU A 240 -22.32 -113.16 46.82
CA LEU A 240 -22.44 -114.62 46.66
C LEU A 240 -21.21 -115.38 47.20
N ILE A 241 -20.01 -114.80 47.09
CA ILE A 241 -18.79 -115.38 47.69
C ILE A 241 -18.89 -115.36 49.22
N ILE A 242 -19.44 -114.28 49.80
CA ILE A 242 -19.68 -114.19 51.26
C ILE A 242 -20.73 -115.22 51.68
N GLU A 243 -21.82 -115.41 50.92
CA GLU A 243 -22.84 -116.43 51.20
C GLU A 243 -22.29 -117.86 51.08
N ALA A 244 -21.47 -118.14 50.07
CA ALA A 244 -20.83 -119.44 49.89
C ALA A 244 -19.89 -119.76 51.06
N ARG A 245 -19.13 -118.77 51.53
CA ARG A 245 -18.25 -118.90 52.71
C ARG A 245 -19.06 -119.21 53.98
N ASN A 246 -20.16 -118.49 54.20
CA ASN A 246 -21.07 -118.74 55.33
C ASN A 246 -21.72 -120.14 55.30
N LYS A 247 -22.05 -120.67 54.11
CA LYS A 247 -22.56 -122.05 53.96
C LYS A 247 -21.47 -123.10 54.14
N GLN A 248 -20.24 -122.81 53.72
CA GLN A 248 -19.10 -123.71 53.89
C GLN A 248 -18.67 -123.82 55.37
N ASP A 249 -18.75 -122.72 56.13
CA ASP A 249 -18.50 -122.71 57.57
C ASP A 249 -19.58 -123.49 58.33
N ARG A 250 -20.86 -123.38 57.92
CA ARG A 250 -21.95 -124.23 58.46
C ARG A 250 -21.78 -125.72 58.15
N TYR A 251 -21.20 -126.07 57.00
CA TYR A 251 -20.94 -127.48 56.64
C TYR A 251 -19.82 -128.09 57.50
N LYS A 252 -18.74 -127.32 57.76
CA LYS A 252 -17.66 -127.76 58.65
C LYS A 252 -18.14 -128.00 60.09
N ASP A 253 -19.04 -127.15 60.59
CA ASP A 253 -19.57 -127.24 61.95
C ASP A 253 -20.49 -128.47 62.15
N LEU A 254 -21.19 -128.90 61.10
CA LEU A 254 -21.99 -130.12 61.09
C LEU A 254 -21.13 -131.40 60.96
N GLN A 255 -19.97 -131.32 60.31
CA GLN A 255 -19.04 -132.44 60.14
C GLN A 255 -18.33 -132.81 61.46
N VAL A 256 -18.01 -131.82 62.29
CA VAL A 256 -17.43 -132.04 63.64
C VAL A 256 -18.43 -132.75 64.57
N LYS A 257 -19.72 -132.44 64.47
CA LYS A 257 -20.77 -133.09 65.28
C LYS A 257 -21.05 -134.55 64.88
N ALA A 258 -20.76 -134.96 63.64
CA ALA A 258 -20.92 -136.33 63.18
C ALA A 258 -19.78 -137.24 63.68
N GLY A 259 -18.53 -136.75 63.71
CA GLY A 259 -17.37 -137.51 64.20
C GLY A 259 -17.38 -137.80 65.71
N GLN A 260 -18.03 -136.96 66.52
CA GLN A 260 -18.21 -137.22 67.95
C GLN A 260 -19.18 -138.38 68.25
N LYS A 261 -20.08 -138.70 67.31
CA LYS A 261 -21.11 -139.73 67.48
C LYS A 261 -20.61 -141.14 67.13
N GLU A 262 -19.60 -141.25 66.28
CA GLU A 262 -18.94 -142.51 65.92
C GLU A 262 -17.90 -142.95 66.97
N LYS A 263 -17.22 -142.01 67.66
CA LYS A 263 -16.29 -142.33 68.75
C LYS A 263 -16.96 -142.96 69.98
N ASN A 264 -18.14 -142.48 70.38
CA ASN A 264 -18.84 -143.05 71.54
C ASN A 264 -19.47 -144.43 71.27
N LYS A 265 -19.54 -144.88 70.01
CA LYS A 265 -20.08 -146.20 69.64
C LYS A 265 -19.00 -147.29 69.57
N ALA A 266 -17.72 -146.90 69.47
CA ALA A 266 -16.59 -147.82 69.45
C ALA A 266 -16.04 -148.16 70.85
N GLU A 267 -16.19 -147.27 71.85
CA GLU A 267 -15.57 -147.43 73.17
C GLU A 267 -16.37 -148.26 74.21
N LEU A 268 -17.58 -148.75 73.92
CA LEU A 268 -18.33 -149.61 74.86
C LEU A 268 -18.54 -151.06 74.38
N LEU A 269 -18.32 -151.35 73.10
CA LEU A 269 -18.23 -152.73 72.60
C LEU A 269 -16.89 -153.43 73.00
N GLU A 270 -15.90 -152.68 73.49
CA GLU A 270 -14.61 -153.21 73.99
C GLU A 270 -14.60 -153.56 75.50
N LEU A 271 -15.70 -153.36 76.25
CA LEU A 271 -15.76 -153.70 77.68
C LEU A 271 -16.58 -154.98 78.01
N GLU A 272 -17.16 -155.66 77.02
CA GLU A 272 -17.83 -156.96 77.19
C GLU A 272 -16.91 -158.19 76.94
N GLU A 273 -15.62 -158.00 76.64
CA GLU A 273 -14.66 -159.11 76.44
C GLU A 273 -13.66 -159.36 77.61
N LYS A 274 -13.87 -158.79 78.80
CA LYS A 274 -13.16 -159.23 80.03
C LYS A 274 -14.07 -159.22 81.27
N ILE A 275 -14.50 -160.45 81.62
CA ILE A 275 -15.26 -160.98 82.79
C ILE A 275 -16.74 -161.24 82.51
#